data_AF-A0A932B1M3-F1
#
_entry.id   AF-A0A932B1M3-F1
#
_cell.length_a   1.000
_cell.length_b   1.000
_cell.length_c   1.000
_cell.angle_alpha   90.00
_cell.angle_beta   90.00
_cell.angle_gamma   90.00
#
_symmetry.space_group_name_H-M   'P 1'
#
loop_
_entity.id
_entity.type
_entity.pdbx_description
1 polymer ?
#
loop_
_entity_poly.entity_id
_entity_poly.type
_entity_poly.pdbx_seq_one_letter_code
_entity_poly.pdbx_strand_id
1 'polypeptide(L)'
;MKALPKVVVAALLMMPAVMVSAWVLHRSFCVPENHIGFEPSLLLWAAGPSILQGCVGSKGLRFLAWAISIMTVGLIIAALHFDLLLQYEDWIQRGMPDKPTWATLWQR
;
A
#
# COMPACT_ATOMS: atom_id res chain seq x y z
N MET A 1 -21.80 -26.16 8.73
CA MET A 1 -20.83 -25.36 7.96
C MET A 1 -19.43 -25.86 8.28
N LYS A 2 -18.56 -26.12 7.29
CA LYS A 2 -17.16 -26.52 7.56
C LYS A 2 -16.35 -25.26 7.88
N ALA A 3 -15.52 -25.32 8.93
CA ALA A 3 -14.62 -24.21 9.26
C ALA A 3 -13.61 -23.98 8.14
N LEU A 4 -13.31 -22.72 7.83
CA LEU A 4 -12.29 -22.37 6.84
C LEU A 4 -10.89 -22.81 7.31
N PRO A 5 -10.03 -23.31 6.41
CA PRO A 5 -8.64 -23.60 6.74
C PRO A 5 -7.92 -22.35 7.24
N LYS A 6 -7.09 -22.48 8.28
CA LYS A 6 -6.32 -21.37 8.88
C LYS A 6 -5.47 -20.59 7.86
N VAL A 7 -4.93 -21.30 6.86
CA VAL A 7 -4.15 -20.69 5.78
C VAL A 7 -5.00 -19.78 4.90
N VAL A 8 -6.25 -20.16 4.63
CA VAL A 8 -7.17 -19.33 3.83
C VAL A 8 -7.54 -18.07 4.59
N VAL A 9 -7.83 -18.18 5.90
CA VAL A 9 -8.09 -17.01 6.75
C VAL A 9 -6.88 -16.07 6.77
N ALA A 10 -5.67 -16.61 6.93
CA ALA A 10 -4.46 -15.82 6.90
C ALA A 10 -4.25 -15.10 5.55
N ALA A 11 -4.47 -15.81 4.44
CA ALA A 11 -4.37 -15.23 3.10
C ALA A 11 -5.38 -14.08 2.90
N LEU A 12 -6.63 -14.26 3.34
CA LEU A 12 -7.66 -13.22 3.27
C LEU A 12 -7.31 -11.99 4.12
N LEU A 13 -6.71 -12.19 5.30
CA LEU A 13 -6.25 -11.09 6.15
C LEU A 13 -5.01 -10.38 5.60
N MET A 14 -4.19 -11.05 4.79
CA MET A 14 -3.02 -10.43 4.15
C MET A 14 -3.34 -9.78 2.79
N MET A 15 -4.43 -10.21 2.14
CA MET A 15 -4.81 -9.77 0.80
C MET A 15 -4.94 -8.25 0.66
N PRO A 16 -5.61 -7.50 1.56
CA PRO A 16 -5.74 -6.05 1.41
C PRO A 16 -4.39 -5.33 1.34
N ALA A 17 -3.46 -5.69 2.23
CA ALA A 17 -2.12 -5.12 2.30
C ALA A 17 -1.30 -5.42 1.03
N VAL A 18 -1.39 -6.66 0.52
CA VAL A 18 -0.73 -7.07 -0.73
C VAL A 18 -1.31 -6.30 -1.93
N MET A 19 -2.63 -6.23 -2.04
CA MET A 19 -3.30 -5.52 -3.15
C MET A 19 -2.98 -4.03 -3.15
N VAL A 20 -3.02 -3.38 -1.97
CA VAL A 20 -2.69 -1.96 -1.85
C VAL A 20 -1.20 -1.73 -2.12
N SER A 21 -0.30 -2.57 -1.63
CA SER A 21 1.13 -2.45 -1.95
C SER A 21 1.39 -2.55 -3.45
N ALA A 22 0.78 -3.53 -4.12
CA ALA A 22 0.89 -3.69 -5.57
C ALA A 22 0.31 -2.48 -6.32
N TRP A 23 -0.84 -1.97 -5.88
CA TRP A 23 -1.46 -0.80 -6.47
C TRP A 23 -0.64 0.48 -6.27
N VAL A 24 -0.07 0.69 -5.09
CA VAL A 24 0.82 1.83 -4.79
C VAL A 24 2.06 1.77 -5.67
N LEU A 25 2.69 0.59 -5.81
CA LEU A 25 3.84 0.40 -6.70
C LEU A 25 3.47 0.68 -8.17
N HIS A 26 2.36 0.11 -8.64
CA HIS A 26 1.86 0.35 -9.98
C HIS A 26 1.58 1.84 -10.24
N ARG A 27 0.90 2.52 -9.33
CA ARG A 27 0.64 3.97 -9.43
C ARG A 27 1.91 4.78 -9.39
N SER A 28 2.86 4.43 -8.52
CA SER A 28 4.09 5.18 -8.31
C SER A 28 4.97 5.16 -9.55
N PHE A 29 5.12 3.98 -10.17
CA PHE A 29 6.07 3.79 -11.25
C PHE A 29 5.41 3.75 -12.62
N CYS A 30 4.26 3.08 -12.78
CA CYS A 30 3.69 2.76 -14.09
C CYS A 30 2.69 3.77 -14.62
N VAL A 31 2.15 4.63 -13.76
CA VAL A 31 1.18 5.64 -14.17
C VAL A 31 1.85 7.01 -14.14
N PRO A 32 1.72 7.89 -15.15
CA PRO A 32 2.40 9.18 -15.14
C PRO A 32 1.95 10.11 -14.01
N GLU A 33 0.65 10.14 -13.71
CA GLU A 33 0.07 11.07 -12.74
C GLU A 33 0.37 10.66 -11.29
N ASN A 34 0.69 11.64 -10.44
CA ASN A 34 0.84 11.45 -8.99
C ASN A 34 -0.42 11.78 -8.18
N HIS A 35 -1.43 12.41 -8.76
CA HIS A 35 -2.64 12.76 -8.03
C HIS A 35 -3.70 11.64 -8.08
N ILE A 36 -4.50 11.52 -7.03
CA ILE A 36 -5.64 10.60 -6.90
C ILE A 36 -6.83 11.31 -6.25
N GLY A 37 -8.05 10.84 -6.50
CA GLY A 37 -9.29 11.49 -6.03
C GLY A 37 -9.64 11.26 -4.56
N PHE A 38 -8.73 10.73 -3.75
CA PHE A 38 -8.97 10.48 -2.32
C PHE A 38 -7.69 10.65 -1.51
N GLU A 39 -7.84 10.88 -0.20
CA GLU A 39 -6.76 11.03 0.76
C GLU A 39 -5.88 9.76 0.82
N PRO A 40 -4.60 9.79 0.37
CA PRO A 40 -3.80 8.57 0.25
C PRO A 40 -3.45 7.95 1.61
N SER A 41 -3.47 8.71 2.71
CA SER A 41 -3.26 8.14 4.05
C SER A 41 -4.32 7.12 4.46
N LEU A 42 -5.51 7.13 3.82
CA LEU A 42 -6.53 6.09 4.02
C LEU A 42 -6.05 4.69 3.60
N LEU A 43 -5.05 4.60 2.72
CA LEU A 43 -4.49 3.32 2.30
C LEU A 43 -3.80 2.57 3.46
N LEU A 44 -3.39 3.28 4.53
CA LEU A 44 -2.78 2.67 5.71
C LEU A 44 -3.70 1.64 6.38
N TRP A 45 -5.02 1.81 6.25
CA TRP A 45 -6.01 0.86 6.78
C TRP A 45 -5.87 -0.55 6.20
N ALA A 46 -5.33 -0.69 4.99
CA ALA A 46 -5.12 -1.99 4.36
C ALA A 46 -4.08 -2.85 5.08
N ALA A 47 -3.17 -2.24 5.85
CA ALA A 47 -2.21 -2.96 6.68
C ALA A 47 -2.86 -3.57 7.95
N GLY A 48 -3.98 -3.01 8.43
CA GLY A 48 -4.63 -3.41 9.69
C GLY A 48 -4.97 -4.90 9.78
N PRO A 49 -5.63 -5.51 8.78
CA PRO A 49 -5.90 -6.95 8.77
C PRO A 49 -4.64 -7.83 8.86
N SER A 50 -3.53 -7.40 8.26
CA SER A 50 -2.25 -8.09 8.37
C SER A 50 -1.64 -7.96 9.76
N ILE A 51 -1.78 -6.81 10.42
CA ILE A 51 -1.37 -6.63 11.83
C ILE A 51 -2.14 -7.61 12.72
N LEU A 52 -3.46 -7.72 12.54
CA LEU A 52 -4.28 -8.67 13.30
C LEU A 52 -3.77 -10.10 13.11
N GLN A 53 -3.49 -10.52 11.87
CA GLN A 53 -2.90 -11.83 11.57
C GLN A 53 -1.50 -12.01 12.21
N GLY A 54 -0.69 -10.95 12.28
CA GLY A 54 0.60 -10.91 12.97
C GLY A 54 0.49 -11.14 14.50
N CYS A 55 -0.60 -10.68 15.09
CA CYS A 55 -0.88 -10.83 16.53
C CYS A 55 -1.42 -12.22 16.87
N VAL A 56 -2.40 -12.73 16.12
CA VAL A 56 -3.16 -13.95 16.49
C VAL A 56 -2.82 -15.20 15.67
N GLY A 57 -1.98 -15.08 14.63
CA GLY A 57 -1.66 -16.17 13.71
C GLY A 57 -0.75 -17.28 14.29
N SER A 58 -0.41 -18.27 13.46
CA SER A 58 0.61 -19.28 13.78
C SER A 58 2.03 -18.74 13.52
N LYS A 59 3.07 -19.24 14.21
CA LYS A 59 4.45 -18.67 14.20
C LYS A 59 4.95 -18.20 12.82
N GLY A 60 4.88 -19.05 11.79
CA GLY A 60 5.33 -18.69 10.44
C GLY A 60 4.47 -17.63 9.76
N LEU A 61 3.15 -17.74 9.87
CA LEU A 61 2.21 -16.77 9.26
C LEU A 61 2.21 -15.43 10.00
N ARG A 62 2.55 -15.40 11.29
CA ARG A 62 2.70 -14.16 12.06
C ARG A 62 3.81 -13.29 11.51
N PHE A 63 4.99 -13.87 11.31
CA PHE A 63 6.14 -13.13 10.80
C PHE A 63 5.87 -12.58 9.39
N LEU A 64 5.30 -13.40 8.51
CA LEU A 64 4.94 -12.97 7.17
C LEU A 64 3.93 -11.81 7.19
N ALA A 65 2.90 -11.89 8.05
CA ALA A 65 1.89 -10.84 8.15
C ALA A 65 2.47 -9.53 8.70
N TRP A 66 3.38 -9.59 9.69
CA TRP A 66 4.11 -8.41 10.14
C TRP A 66 4.97 -7.80 9.04
N ALA A 67 5.73 -8.62 8.30
CA ALA A 67 6.56 -8.15 7.20
C ALA A 67 5.73 -7.44 6.12
N ILE A 68 4.61 -8.04 5.71
CA ILE A 68 3.68 -7.45 4.72
C ILE A 68 3.11 -6.13 5.24
N SER A 69 2.68 -6.09 6.51
CA SER A 69 2.13 -4.88 7.11
C SER A 69 3.15 -3.73 7.13
N ILE A 70 4.37 -4.00 7.62
CA ILE A 70 5.43 -2.99 7.71
C ILE A 70 5.82 -2.50 6.32
N MET A 71 5.95 -3.42 5.35
CA MET A 71 6.24 -3.08 3.96
C MET A 71 5.15 -2.20 3.36
N THR A 72 3.88 -2.52 3.59
CA THR A 72 2.73 -1.75 3.08
C THR A 72 2.74 -0.32 3.65
N VAL A 73 2.91 -0.19 4.97
CA VAL A 73 3.00 1.12 5.64
C VAL A 73 4.19 1.92 5.11
N GLY A 74 5.37 1.30 5.01
CA GLY A 74 6.57 1.93 4.48
C GLY A 74 6.41 2.41 3.04
N LEU A 75 5.78 1.60 2.18
CA LEU A 75 5.50 1.97 0.79
C LEU A 75 4.56 3.18 0.71
N ILE A 76 3.48 3.21 1.51
CA ILE A 76 2.53 4.33 1.52
C ILE A 76 3.21 5.60 2.04
N ILE A 77 3.97 5.50 3.13
CA ILE A 77 4.71 6.66 3.67
C ILE A 77 5.73 7.18 2.66
N ALA A 78 6.48 6.29 1.99
CA ALA A 78 7.41 6.69 0.95
C ALA A 78 6.68 7.36 -0.23
N ALA A 79 5.54 6.82 -0.65
CA ALA A 79 4.75 7.39 -1.73
C ALA A 79 4.22 8.79 -1.41
N LEU A 80 3.81 9.02 -0.16
CA LEU A 80 3.41 10.35 0.34
C LEU A 80 4.61 11.29 0.43
N HIS A 81 5.74 10.82 0.96
CA HIS A 81 6.93 11.64 1.20
C HIS A 81 7.59 12.14 -0.10
N PHE A 82 7.58 11.30 -1.14
CA PHE A 82 8.19 11.62 -2.44
C PHE A 82 7.19 12.12 -3.48
N ASP A 83 5.99 12.54 -3.07
CA ASP A 83 4.95 13.06 -3.97
C ASP A 83 4.59 12.09 -5.12
N LEU A 84 4.69 10.78 -4.87
CA LEU A 84 4.29 9.74 -5.82
C LEU A 84 2.77 9.53 -5.81
N LEU A 85 2.15 9.79 -4.66
CA LEU A 85 0.71 9.81 -4.45
C LEU A 85 0.32 11.05 -3.65
N LEU A 86 -0.49 11.90 -4.28
CA LEU A 86 -1.07 13.10 -3.70
C LEU A 86 -2.59 13.07 -3.85
N GLN A 87 -3.31 13.67 -2.91
CA GLN A 87 -4.71 13.97 -3.14
C GLN A 87 -4.82 15.02 -4.26
N TYR A 88 -5.85 14.93 -5.09
CA TYR A 88 -6.08 15.83 -6.22
C TYR A 88 -6.14 17.30 -5.79
N GLU A 89 -6.87 17.60 -4.72
CA GLU A 89 -6.98 18.95 -4.17
C GLU A 89 -5.62 19.48 -3.69
N ASP A 90 -4.84 18.65 -3.00
CA ASP A 90 -3.50 19.01 -2.51
C ASP A 90 -2.52 19.22 -3.68
N TRP A 91 -2.60 18.40 -4.71
CA TRP A 91 -1.79 18.55 -5.92
C TRP A 91 -2.04 19.90 -6.60
N ILE A 92 -3.31 20.33 -6.73
CA ILE A 92 -3.65 21.66 -7.25
C ILE A 92 -3.10 22.77 -6.34
N GLN A 93 -3.32 22.66 -5.02
CA GLN A 93 -2.87 23.68 -4.06
C GLN A 93 -1.36 23.84 -4.04
N ARG A 94 -0.61 22.77 -4.35
CA ARG A 94 0.86 22.77 -4.43
C ARG A 94 1.41 23.20 -5.79
N GLY A 95 0.56 23.65 -6.71
CA GLY A 95 0.98 24.11 -8.04
C GLY A 95 1.27 22.98 -9.01
N MET A 96 0.58 21.85 -8.86
CA MET A 96 0.65 20.70 -9.77
C MET A 96 2.06 20.11 -9.91
N PRO A 97 2.71 19.70 -8.80
CA PRO A 97 4.05 19.14 -8.86
C PRO A 97 4.06 17.84 -9.68
N ASP A 98 5.10 17.68 -10.50
CA ASP A 98 5.37 16.45 -11.23
C ASP A 98 5.96 15.36 -10.31
N LYS A 99 5.95 14.12 -10.80
CA LYS A 99 6.71 13.04 -10.15
C LYS A 99 8.20 13.31 -10.19
N PRO A 100 8.96 12.82 -9.18
CA PRO A 100 10.39 12.79 -9.25
C PRO A 100 10.88 12.05 -10.50
N THR A 101 11.86 12.61 -11.19
CA THR A 101 12.37 12.05 -12.45
C THR A 101 12.88 10.62 -12.32
N TRP A 102 13.44 10.25 -11.16
CA TRP A 102 13.91 8.89 -10.89
C TRP A 102 12.78 7.84 -10.90
N ALA A 103 11.54 8.23 -10.60
CA ALA A 103 10.39 7.31 -10.60
C ALA A 103 9.89 7.01 -12.03
N THR A 104 10.19 7.89 -12.99
CA THR A 104 9.71 7.84 -14.37
C THR A 104 10.82 7.57 -15.40
N LEU A 105 12.04 7.26 -14.95
CA LEU A 105 13.21 7.04 -15.83
C LEU A 105 12.97 6.01 -16.94
N TRP A 106 12.18 4.97 -16.65
CA TRP A 106 11.91 3.88 -17.58
C TRP A 106 10.79 4.20 -18.58
N GLN A 107 10.06 5.30 -18.39
CA GLN A 107 8.96 5.74 -19.26
C GLN A 107 9.42 6.66 -20.40
N ARG A 108 10.73 6.96 -20.47
CA ARG A 108 11.33 7.84 -21.47
C ARG A 108 11.91 7.06 -22.65
#